data_AF-A0A4U6QAJ6-F1
#
_entry.id   AF-A0A4U6QAJ6-F1
#
_cell.length_a   1.000
_cell.length_b   1.000
_cell.length_c   1.000
_cell.angle_alpha   90.00
_cell.angle_beta   90.00
_cell.angle_gamma   90.00
#
_symmetry.space_group_name_H-M   'P 1'
#
loop_
_entity.id
_entity.type
_entity.pdbx_description
1 polymer ?
#
loop_
_entity_poly.entity_id
_entity_poly.type
_entity_poly.pdbx_seq_one_letter_code
_entity_poly.pdbx_strand_id
1 'polypeptide(L)'
;MTVDTRATPASSPPPPRRGWGSRLVSGLGQLLVTVGVVLLLFVVYEVYVTDLFGQRKQAAATEAIDKQWAEQAPATDTVVVQDPAQLVTDPRQRTPQYSTLTGEGFAKLYVPAFGADYTFTVVEGTDADDLYIGPGHYADSQLPGQPGNFAVAGHRVSKGAPFNDLGLLNSCDAVVVETQDDWFVYRVLPMEEEKAGWATAAGTRPQCAAVTPLGSPYDTVAGREITVPSDYAQVLPVPHVASTEVPADAQRLITLTTCHPQFSDAERMIIHGVLTASYSKSAGFLPPELSES
;
A
#
# COMPACT_ATOMS: atom_id res chain seq x y z
N MET A 1 15.48 -20.30 105.51
CA MET A 1 15.02 -20.98 104.29
C MET A 1 13.90 -20.14 103.70
N THR A 2 14.21 -19.30 102.71
CA THR A 2 13.25 -18.54 101.92
C THR A 2 13.49 -18.96 100.48
N VAL A 3 12.50 -19.64 99.90
CA VAL A 3 12.56 -20.19 98.55
C VAL A 3 12.33 -19.07 97.54
N ASP A 4 13.29 -18.94 96.62
CA ASP A 4 13.31 -18.01 95.49
C ASP A 4 12.40 -18.54 94.37
N THR A 5 11.32 -17.83 94.06
CA THR A 5 10.34 -18.20 93.03
C THR A 5 10.73 -17.54 91.71
N ARG A 6 11.49 -18.21 90.85
CA ARG A 6 11.72 -17.74 89.47
C ARG A 6 10.47 -17.95 88.62
N ALA A 7 10.00 -16.87 87.99
CA ALA A 7 8.96 -16.89 86.98
C ALA A 7 9.47 -17.51 85.67
N THR A 8 8.69 -18.44 85.11
CA THR A 8 8.93 -19.11 83.82
C THR A 8 8.55 -18.17 82.65
N PRO A 9 9.34 -18.06 81.57
CA PRO A 9 8.96 -17.24 80.42
C PRO A 9 7.82 -17.91 79.64
N ALA A 10 6.82 -17.11 79.25
CA ALA A 10 5.71 -17.56 78.41
C ALA A 10 6.21 -17.89 76.99
N SER A 11 5.91 -19.09 76.51
CA SER A 11 6.20 -19.54 75.15
C SER A 11 5.38 -18.76 74.11
N SER A 12 6.04 -18.20 73.10
CA SER A 12 5.37 -17.54 71.97
C SER A 12 4.49 -18.52 71.17
N PRO A 13 3.34 -18.07 70.63
CA PRO A 13 2.44 -18.93 69.85
C PRO A 13 3.10 -19.41 68.55
N PRO A 14 2.79 -20.64 68.08
CA PRO A 14 3.34 -21.16 66.84
C PRO A 14 2.84 -20.35 65.63
N PRO A 15 3.68 -20.14 64.59
CA PRO A 15 3.26 -19.42 63.40
C PRO A 15 2.10 -20.15 62.70
N PRO A 16 1.14 -19.41 62.11
CA PRO A 16 0.01 -20.02 61.44
C PRO A 16 0.49 -20.91 60.28
N ARG A 17 0.07 -22.18 60.29
CA ARG A 17 0.40 -23.15 59.24
C ARG A 17 -0.34 -22.74 57.97
N ARG A 18 0.37 -22.26 56.96
CA ARG A 18 -0.17 -21.95 55.62
C ARG A 18 -0.87 -23.20 55.06
N GLY A 19 -2.20 -23.19 55.08
CA GLY A 19 -3.04 -24.31 54.64
C GLY A 19 -2.91 -24.57 53.14
N TRP A 20 -3.07 -25.84 52.74
CA TRP A 20 -2.90 -26.32 51.37
C TRP A 20 -3.74 -25.54 50.33
N GLY A 21 -4.91 -25.03 50.73
CA GLY A 21 -5.76 -24.16 49.90
C GLY A 21 -5.10 -22.84 49.50
N SER A 22 -4.27 -22.23 50.36
CA SER A 22 -3.52 -21.01 50.00
C SER A 22 -2.46 -21.25 48.92
N ARG A 23 -1.90 -22.47 48.87
CA ARG A 23 -0.92 -22.87 47.84
C ARG A 23 -1.60 -23.15 46.51
N LEU A 24 -2.80 -23.74 46.51
CA LEU A 24 -3.60 -23.96 45.30
C LEU A 24 -4.07 -22.64 44.67
N VAL A 25 -4.57 -21.71 45.48
CA VAL A 25 -4.98 -20.37 45.00
C VAL A 25 -3.78 -19.59 44.45
N SER A 26 -2.63 -19.64 45.12
CA SER A 26 -1.40 -19.00 44.64
C SER A 26 -0.87 -19.64 43.34
N GLY A 27 -0.97 -20.96 43.18
CA GLY A 27 -0.55 -21.66 41.97
C GLY A 27 -1.45 -21.34 40.77
N LEU A 28 -2.76 -21.30 40.97
CA LEU A 28 -3.71 -20.92 39.92
C LEU A 28 -3.54 -19.45 39.51
N GLY A 29 -3.31 -18.55 40.49
CA GLY A 29 -3.03 -17.15 40.21
C GLY A 29 -1.75 -16.95 39.40
N GLN A 30 -0.66 -17.65 39.76
CA GLN A 30 0.61 -17.57 39.02
C GLN A 30 0.49 -18.14 37.60
N LEU A 31 -0.28 -19.22 37.41
CA LEU A 31 -0.60 -19.76 36.09
C LEU A 31 -1.32 -18.72 35.24
N LEU A 32 -2.40 -18.12 35.77
CA LEU A 32 -3.17 -17.10 35.05
C LEU A 32 -2.34 -15.85 34.70
N VAL A 33 -1.48 -15.39 35.62
CA VAL A 33 -0.54 -14.28 35.34
C VAL A 33 0.46 -14.67 34.25
N THR A 34 1.01 -15.89 34.30
CA THR A 34 1.95 -16.36 33.28
C THR A 34 1.28 -16.46 31.91
N VAL A 35 0.08 -17.02 31.84
CA VAL A 35 -0.71 -17.08 30.60
C VAL A 35 -1.03 -15.67 30.09
N GLY A 36 -1.45 -14.77 30.97
CA GLY A 36 -1.72 -13.38 30.60
C GLY A 36 -0.48 -12.65 30.06
N VAL A 37 0.69 -12.85 30.67
CA VAL A 37 1.97 -12.30 30.19
C VAL A 37 2.37 -12.90 28.85
N VAL A 38 2.20 -14.21 28.66
CA VAL A 38 2.50 -14.87 27.37
C VAL A 38 1.58 -14.36 26.27
N LEU A 39 0.27 -14.22 26.54
CA LEU A 39 -0.68 -13.65 25.57
C LEU A 39 -0.35 -12.19 25.26
N LEU A 40 0.02 -11.39 26.26
CA LEU A 40 0.43 -10.00 26.06
C LEU A 40 1.71 -9.92 25.21
N LEU A 41 2.73 -10.73 25.52
CA LEU A 41 3.96 -10.81 24.73
C LEU A 41 3.69 -11.29 23.30
N PHE A 42 2.76 -12.23 23.12
CA PHE A 42 2.32 -12.71 21.82
C PHE A 42 1.66 -11.57 21.01
N VAL A 43 0.75 -10.81 21.61
CA VAL A 43 0.15 -9.63 20.96
C VAL A 43 1.22 -8.59 20.60
N VAL A 44 2.17 -8.32 21.49
CA VAL A 44 3.28 -7.39 21.19
C VAL A 44 4.14 -7.91 20.04
N TYR A 45 4.42 -9.21 20.01
CA TYR A 45 5.16 -9.85 18.92
C TYR A 45 4.44 -9.69 17.58
N GLU A 46 3.14 -10.01 17.51
CA GLU A 46 2.31 -9.89 16.31
C GLU A 46 2.15 -8.43 15.81
N VAL A 47 2.28 -7.42 16.68
CA VAL A 47 2.10 -6.00 16.28
C VAL A 47 3.44 -5.31 15.97
N TYR A 48 4.55 -5.71 16.59
CA TYR A 48 5.82 -4.99 16.44
C TYR A 48 6.88 -5.74 15.65
N VAL A 49 6.88 -7.07 15.68
CA VAL A 49 7.97 -7.85 15.08
C VAL A 49 7.68 -8.14 13.61
N THR A 50 6.49 -8.66 13.30
CA THR A 50 6.02 -8.94 11.93
C THR A 50 5.96 -7.68 11.07
N ASP A 51 5.44 -6.57 11.61
CA ASP A 51 5.37 -5.28 10.91
C ASP A 51 6.76 -4.69 10.59
N LEU A 52 7.72 -4.83 11.53
CA LEU A 52 9.09 -4.37 11.33
C LEU A 52 9.79 -5.14 10.20
N PHE A 53 9.47 -6.42 10.03
CA PHE A 53 10.00 -7.22 8.93
C PHE A 53 9.44 -6.80 7.57
N GLY A 54 8.15 -6.44 7.48
CA GLY A 54 7.56 -5.89 6.25
C GLY A 54 8.24 -4.59 5.81
N GLN A 55 8.38 -3.62 6.72
CA GLN A 55 9.07 -2.35 6.42
C GLN A 55 10.53 -2.55 5.99
N ARG A 56 11.24 -3.49 6.63
CA ARG A 56 12.61 -3.85 6.22
C ARG A 56 12.66 -4.48 4.83
N LYS A 57 11.71 -5.37 4.51
CA LYS A 57 11.60 -5.95 3.17
C LYS A 57 11.33 -4.87 2.13
N GLN A 58 10.45 -3.91 2.43
CA GLN A 58 10.17 -2.82 1.50
C GLN A 58 11.37 -1.90 1.28
N ALA A 59 12.10 -1.58 2.35
CA ALA A 59 13.34 -0.83 2.25
C ALA A 59 14.39 -1.58 1.42
N ALA A 60 14.52 -2.90 1.62
CA ALA A 60 15.43 -3.73 0.83
C ALA A 60 15.02 -3.82 -0.65
N ALA A 61 13.71 -3.95 -0.95
CA ALA A 61 13.20 -3.92 -2.32
C ALA A 61 13.49 -2.57 -3.00
N THR A 62 13.29 -1.47 -2.27
CA THR A 62 13.60 -0.11 -2.73
C THR A 62 15.10 0.06 -3.03
N GLU A 63 15.97 -0.37 -2.11
CA GLU A 63 17.43 -0.32 -2.29
C GLU A 63 17.88 -1.17 -3.49
N ALA A 64 17.27 -2.36 -3.68
CA ALA A 64 17.59 -3.25 -4.78
C ALA A 64 17.28 -2.61 -6.15
N ILE A 65 16.09 -2.02 -6.32
CA ILE A 65 15.74 -1.36 -7.58
C ILE A 65 16.55 -0.10 -7.82
N ASP A 66 16.85 0.68 -6.79
CA ASP A 66 17.67 1.89 -6.91
C ASP A 66 19.09 1.55 -7.37
N LYS A 67 19.67 0.49 -6.81
CA LYS A 67 20.97 -0.01 -7.22
C LYS A 67 20.94 -0.50 -8.66
N GLN A 68 19.95 -1.32 -9.03
CA GLN A 68 19.81 -1.85 -10.38
C GLN A 68 19.69 -0.73 -11.43
N TRP A 69 18.82 0.25 -11.17
CA TRP A 69 18.61 1.38 -12.08
C TRP A 69 19.86 2.26 -12.18
N ALA A 70 20.58 2.48 -11.07
CA ALA A 70 21.82 3.24 -11.07
C ALA A 70 22.95 2.55 -11.86
N GLU A 71 23.05 1.22 -11.79
CA GLU A 71 24.05 0.44 -12.55
C GLU A 71 23.76 0.42 -14.06
N GLN A 72 22.50 0.55 -14.44
CA GLN A 72 22.04 0.47 -15.83
C GLN A 72 21.83 1.86 -16.46
N ALA A 73 21.97 2.94 -15.69
CA ALA A 73 21.84 4.30 -16.17
C ALA A 73 22.90 4.58 -17.27
N PRO A 74 22.50 5.08 -18.45
CA PRO A 74 23.45 5.44 -19.49
C PRO A 74 24.42 6.50 -18.98
N ALA A 75 25.71 6.36 -19.30
CA ALA A 75 26.72 7.39 -19.06
C ALA A 75 26.53 8.55 -20.06
N THR A 76 25.43 9.28 -19.94
CA THR A 76 25.15 10.47 -20.75
C THR A 76 25.63 11.70 -20.00
N ASP A 77 26.24 12.65 -20.71
CA ASP A 77 26.57 13.97 -20.18
C ASP A 77 25.34 14.59 -19.51
N THR A 78 25.53 15.08 -18.28
CA THR A 78 24.46 15.54 -17.36
C THR A 78 23.84 16.84 -17.86
N VAL A 79 23.08 16.78 -18.94
CA VAL A 79 22.17 17.86 -19.32
C VAL A 79 20.94 17.72 -18.43
N VAL A 80 20.91 18.50 -17.34
CA VAL A 80 19.73 18.63 -16.50
C VAL A 80 18.65 19.32 -17.33
N VAL A 81 17.69 18.56 -17.84
CA VAL A 81 16.52 19.11 -18.53
C VAL A 81 15.62 19.73 -17.48
N GLN A 82 15.51 21.05 -17.47
CA GLN A 82 14.75 21.81 -16.47
C GLN A 82 13.29 22.03 -16.87
N ASP A 83 12.95 21.91 -18.15
CA ASP A 83 11.59 22.10 -18.67
C ASP A 83 10.86 20.75 -18.79
N PRO A 84 9.84 20.47 -17.96
CA PRO A 84 9.07 19.23 -18.01
C PRO A 84 8.47 18.96 -19.39
N ALA A 85 8.11 20.01 -20.15
CA ALA A 85 7.48 19.87 -21.46
C ALA A 85 8.40 19.18 -22.48
N GLN A 86 9.72 19.25 -22.28
CA GLN A 86 10.70 18.57 -23.13
C GLN A 86 10.84 17.08 -22.82
N LEU A 87 10.39 16.65 -21.63
CA LEU A 87 10.42 15.25 -21.20
C LEU A 87 9.08 14.56 -21.40
N VAL A 88 8.00 15.30 -21.68
CA VAL A 88 6.69 14.71 -22.02
C VAL A 88 6.85 13.77 -23.19
N THR A 89 6.46 12.52 -23.00
CA THR A 89 6.53 11.47 -24.02
C THR A 89 5.17 10.91 -24.37
N ASP A 90 5.08 10.31 -25.56
CA ASP A 90 3.96 9.44 -25.92
C ASP A 90 4.27 8.02 -25.41
N PRO A 91 3.51 7.49 -24.44
CA PRO A 91 3.74 6.16 -23.88
C PRO A 91 3.54 5.04 -24.92
N ARG A 92 2.90 5.31 -26.07
CA ARG A 92 2.76 4.33 -27.18
C ARG A 92 4.08 4.03 -27.89
N GLN A 93 5.08 4.89 -27.73
CA GLN A 93 6.38 4.76 -28.40
C GLN A 93 7.45 4.14 -27.49
N ARG A 94 7.09 3.77 -26.26
CA ARG A 94 8.02 3.27 -25.25
C ARG A 94 8.10 1.75 -25.29
N THR A 95 9.30 1.23 -25.04
CA THR A 95 9.54 -0.21 -24.82
C THR A 95 10.09 -0.34 -23.40
N PRO A 96 9.36 -1.01 -22.48
CA PRO A 96 9.84 -1.23 -21.11
C PRO A 96 11.21 -1.92 -21.09
N GLN A 97 12.17 -1.40 -20.30
CA GLN A 97 13.49 -2.05 -20.14
C GLN A 97 13.69 -2.71 -18.76
N TYR A 98 12.67 -2.69 -17.91
CA TYR A 98 12.70 -3.33 -16.60
C TYR A 98 12.20 -4.78 -16.65
N SER A 99 12.71 -5.61 -15.73
CA SER A 99 12.24 -6.98 -15.53
C SER A 99 11.08 -7.01 -14.56
N THR A 100 10.11 -7.90 -14.79
CA THR A 100 8.98 -8.18 -13.91
C THR A 100 9.10 -9.61 -13.40
N LEU A 101 10.20 -9.93 -12.71
CA LEU A 101 10.34 -11.23 -12.06
C LEU A 101 9.50 -11.25 -10.79
N THR A 102 8.67 -12.28 -10.61
CA THR A 102 7.80 -12.43 -9.44
C THR A 102 8.58 -12.26 -8.13
N GLY A 103 8.04 -11.44 -7.22
CA GLY A 103 8.63 -11.09 -5.94
C GLY A 103 9.69 -9.97 -5.99
N GLU A 104 10.11 -9.53 -7.18
CA GLU A 104 11.06 -8.41 -7.34
C GLU A 104 10.33 -7.09 -7.56
N GLY A 105 10.93 -6.01 -7.04
CA GLY A 105 10.47 -4.65 -7.32
C GLY A 105 10.78 -4.24 -8.76
N PHE A 106 9.88 -3.53 -9.41
CA PHE A 106 10.13 -2.99 -10.77
C PHE A 106 9.64 -1.55 -10.97
N ALA A 107 8.85 -1.01 -10.04
CA ALA A 107 8.35 0.35 -10.08
C ALA A 107 8.26 0.95 -8.67
N LYS A 108 8.14 2.27 -8.59
CA LYS A 108 7.78 2.99 -7.36
C LYS A 108 6.47 3.72 -7.54
N LEU A 109 5.62 3.67 -6.53
CA LEU A 109 4.31 4.31 -6.47
C LEU A 109 4.37 5.49 -5.50
N TYR A 110 3.92 6.66 -5.97
CA TYR A 110 3.80 7.88 -5.19
C TYR A 110 2.36 8.38 -5.24
N VAL A 111 1.88 8.90 -4.12
CA VAL A 111 0.55 9.51 -4.01
C VAL A 111 0.70 10.83 -3.26
N PRO A 112 0.91 11.96 -3.97
CA PRO A 112 1.23 13.25 -3.38
C PRO A 112 0.21 13.75 -2.35
N ALA A 113 -1.08 13.42 -2.54
CA ALA A 113 -2.15 13.73 -1.61
C ALA A 113 -1.96 13.09 -0.20
N PHE A 114 -1.11 12.07 -0.07
CA PHE A 114 -0.76 11.44 1.21
C PHE A 114 0.56 11.95 1.80
N GLY A 115 1.20 12.93 1.14
CA GLY A 115 2.44 13.56 1.57
C GLY A 115 3.66 13.12 0.76
N ALA A 116 4.70 13.96 0.78
CA ALA A 116 5.93 13.77 -0.01
C ALA A 116 6.70 12.48 0.33
N ASP A 117 6.53 11.94 1.54
CA ASP A 117 7.18 10.72 2.00
C ASP A 117 6.37 9.45 1.66
N TYR A 118 5.17 9.58 1.06
CA TYR A 118 4.38 8.43 0.65
C TYR A 118 4.98 7.83 -0.63
N THR A 119 5.80 6.80 -0.45
CA THR A 119 6.45 6.08 -1.55
C THR A 119 6.51 4.59 -1.24
N PHE A 120 6.11 3.76 -2.20
CA PHE A 120 6.19 2.31 -2.09
C PHE A 120 6.79 1.70 -3.34
N THR A 121 7.72 0.76 -3.18
CA THR A 121 8.16 -0.11 -4.27
C THR A 121 7.04 -1.10 -4.61
N VAL A 122 6.65 -1.14 -5.87
CA VAL A 122 5.71 -2.11 -6.43
C VAL A 122 6.49 -3.34 -6.85
N VAL A 123 6.10 -4.49 -6.32
CA VAL A 123 6.66 -5.80 -6.68
C VAL A 123 5.81 -6.48 -7.74
N GLU A 124 6.39 -7.40 -8.51
CA GLU A 124 5.63 -8.26 -9.40
C GLU A 124 4.97 -9.41 -8.62
N GLY A 125 3.66 -9.60 -8.78
CA GLY A 125 2.91 -10.68 -8.12
C GLY A 125 2.00 -10.18 -7.00
N THR A 126 0.95 -10.94 -6.72
CA THR A 126 -0.07 -10.63 -5.71
C THR A 126 -0.28 -11.76 -4.70
N ASP A 127 0.69 -12.68 -4.60
CA ASP A 127 0.67 -13.71 -3.57
C ASP A 127 0.94 -13.10 -2.19
N ALA A 128 0.60 -13.83 -1.12
CA ALA A 128 0.74 -13.33 0.24
C ALA A 128 2.19 -12.92 0.59
N ASP A 129 3.17 -13.63 0.06
CA ASP A 129 4.59 -13.33 0.28
C ASP A 129 5.04 -12.06 -0.46
N ASP A 130 4.46 -11.77 -1.64
CA ASP A 130 4.72 -10.56 -2.42
C ASP A 130 4.10 -9.33 -1.74
N LEU A 131 2.82 -9.44 -1.36
CA LEU A 131 2.08 -8.36 -0.70
C LEU A 131 2.62 -8.01 0.70
N TYR A 132 3.34 -8.95 1.31
CA TYR A 132 4.07 -8.72 2.55
C TYR A 132 5.30 -7.80 2.36
N ILE A 133 5.85 -7.70 1.14
CA ILE A 133 6.92 -6.76 0.80
C ILE A 133 6.33 -5.37 0.59
N GLY A 134 5.27 -5.26 -0.22
CA GLY A 134 4.68 -3.97 -0.60
C GLY A 134 3.48 -4.15 -1.53
N PRO A 135 3.01 -3.08 -2.20
CA PRO A 135 2.03 -3.21 -3.27
C PRO A 135 2.53 -4.19 -4.36
N GLY A 136 1.66 -5.07 -4.82
CA GLY A 136 1.98 -6.11 -5.80
C GLY A 136 1.19 -5.92 -7.09
N HIS A 137 1.86 -5.99 -8.24
CA HIS A 137 1.25 -5.94 -9.56
C HIS A 137 0.55 -7.26 -9.88
N TYR A 138 -0.68 -7.19 -10.40
CA TYR A 138 -1.34 -8.35 -10.98
C TYR A 138 -0.64 -8.74 -12.27
N ALA A 139 0.10 -9.85 -12.27
CA ALA A 139 1.00 -10.23 -13.36
C ALA A 139 0.34 -10.36 -14.76
N ASP A 140 -0.96 -10.70 -14.80
CA ASP A 140 -1.73 -10.81 -16.04
C ASP A 140 -2.33 -9.47 -16.51
N SER A 141 -2.16 -8.40 -15.73
CA SER A 141 -2.58 -7.04 -16.08
C SER A 141 -1.49 -6.29 -16.88
N GLN A 142 -1.80 -5.09 -17.33
CA GLN A 142 -0.88 -4.31 -18.15
C GLN A 142 0.20 -3.63 -17.32
N LEU A 143 1.36 -3.33 -17.91
CA LEU A 143 2.40 -2.57 -17.22
C LEU A 143 2.12 -1.06 -17.23
N PRO A 144 2.81 -0.27 -16.39
CA PRO A 144 2.68 1.19 -16.39
C PRO A 144 2.77 1.80 -17.80
N GLY A 145 1.82 2.69 -18.11
CA GLY A 145 1.71 3.37 -19.40
C GLY A 145 1.18 2.55 -20.59
N GLN A 146 0.93 1.25 -20.45
CA GLN A 146 0.41 0.42 -21.54
C GLN A 146 -1.11 0.63 -21.76
N PRO A 147 -1.64 0.43 -22.99
CA PRO A 147 -3.08 0.40 -23.24
C PRO A 147 -3.72 -0.76 -22.49
N GLY A 148 -4.80 -0.51 -21.75
CA GLY A 148 -5.45 -1.45 -20.84
C GLY A 148 -5.40 -0.93 -19.40
N ASN A 149 -5.12 -1.82 -18.46
CA ASN A 149 -5.23 -1.55 -17.03
C ASN A 149 -4.02 -2.09 -16.25
N PHE A 150 -3.24 -1.18 -15.66
CA PHE A 150 -2.18 -1.52 -14.71
C PHE A 150 -2.76 -1.69 -13.31
N ALA A 151 -2.90 -2.95 -12.87
CA ALA A 151 -3.55 -3.24 -11.60
C ALA A 151 -2.54 -3.60 -10.50
N VAL A 152 -2.74 -3.04 -9.31
CA VAL A 152 -1.88 -3.25 -8.14
C VAL A 152 -2.74 -3.52 -6.91
N ALA A 153 -2.44 -4.61 -6.20
CA ALA A 153 -3.02 -4.92 -4.90
C ALA A 153 -2.12 -4.44 -3.77
N GLY A 154 -2.69 -4.12 -2.61
CA GLY A 154 -1.91 -3.77 -1.44
C GLY A 154 -2.72 -3.91 -0.14
N HIS A 155 -2.02 -4.16 0.97
CA HIS A 155 -2.67 -4.27 2.27
C HIS A 155 -3.33 -2.95 2.69
N ARG A 156 -4.48 -3.07 3.35
CA ARG A 156 -5.17 -1.94 3.99
C ARG A 156 -4.73 -1.71 5.43
N VAL A 157 -4.49 -2.79 6.17
CA VAL A 157 -4.19 -2.73 7.60
C VAL A 157 -2.91 -3.49 7.92
N SER A 158 -1.90 -2.72 8.34
CA SER A 158 -0.62 -3.11 8.95
C SER A 158 0.20 -1.81 9.15
N LYS A 159 1.25 -1.80 9.99
CA LYS A 159 2.09 -0.59 10.08
C LYS A 159 2.87 -0.38 8.79
N GLY A 160 2.52 0.68 8.06
CA GLY A 160 3.07 0.95 6.73
C GLY A 160 2.31 0.24 5.61
N ALA A 161 1.07 -0.21 5.86
CA ALA A 161 0.16 -0.63 4.81
C ALA A 161 0.06 0.47 3.75
N PRO A 162 0.30 0.15 2.46
CA PRO A 162 0.25 1.17 1.42
C PRO A 162 -1.17 1.72 1.29
N PHE A 163 -2.21 0.89 1.35
CA PHE A 163 -3.54 1.28 0.87
C PHE A 163 -4.56 1.54 1.97
N ASN A 164 -4.12 1.83 3.20
CA ASN A 164 -5.04 2.19 4.30
C ASN A 164 -5.94 3.38 3.95
N ASP A 165 -5.34 4.38 3.30
CA ASP A 165 -5.93 5.71 3.11
C ASP A 165 -6.48 5.96 1.70
N LEU A 166 -6.58 4.93 0.84
CA LEU A 166 -7.17 5.07 -0.51
C LEU A 166 -8.57 5.69 -0.52
N GLY A 167 -9.33 5.53 0.57
CA GLY A 167 -10.63 6.16 0.76
C GLY A 167 -10.60 7.70 0.90
N LEU A 168 -9.41 8.29 1.09
CA LEU A 168 -9.20 9.74 1.16
C LEU A 168 -8.88 10.36 -0.21
N LEU A 169 -8.61 9.56 -1.23
CA LEU A 169 -8.40 10.06 -2.59
C LEU A 169 -9.68 10.71 -3.12
N ASN A 170 -9.48 11.87 -3.75
CA ASN A 170 -10.50 12.60 -4.47
C ASN A 170 -10.26 12.45 -5.98
N SER A 171 -11.28 12.75 -6.77
CA SER A 171 -11.14 12.80 -8.22
C SER A 171 -10.05 13.81 -8.61
N CYS A 172 -9.22 13.42 -9.58
CA CYS A 172 -8.04 14.13 -10.09
C CYS A 172 -6.78 14.08 -9.23
N ASP A 173 -6.82 13.48 -8.03
CA ASP A 173 -5.60 13.29 -7.24
C ASP A 173 -4.61 12.43 -8.04
N ALA A 174 -3.33 12.82 -7.97
CA ALA A 174 -2.28 12.17 -8.74
C ALA A 174 -1.86 10.85 -8.09
N VAL A 175 -1.67 9.83 -8.93
CA VAL A 175 -0.99 8.58 -8.60
C VAL A 175 0.16 8.45 -9.60
N VAL A 176 1.38 8.67 -9.12
CA VAL A 176 2.57 8.71 -9.96
C VAL A 176 3.30 7.38 -9.85
N VAL A 177 3.64 6.78 -10.99
CA VAL A 177 4.40 5.53 -11.07
C VAL A 177 5.73 5.83 -11.75
N GLU A 178 6.82 5.55 -11.04
CA GLU A 178 8.18 5.63 -11.57
C GLU A 178 8.65 4.23 -11.96
N THR A 179 9.24 4.10 -13.14
CA THR A 179 9.97 2.89 -13.56
C THR A 179 11.43 3.24 -13.81
N GLN A 180 12.18 2.27 -14.33
CA GLN A 180 13.57 2.49 -14.74
C GLN A 180 13.74 3.63 -15.76
N ASP A 181 12.76 3.80 -16.66
CA ASP A 181 12.92 4.63 -17.86
C ASP A 181 11.95 5.82 -17.89
N ASP A 182 10.89 5.77 -17.09
CA ASP A 182 9.71 6.61 -17.25
C ASP A 182 9.06 7.01 -15.92
N TRP A 183 8.35 8.13 -15.99
CA TRP A 183 7.33 8.53 -15.03
C TRP A 183 5.96 8.48 -15.70
N PHE A 184 4.99 7.88 -15.04
CA PHE A 184 3.60 7.81 -15.49
C PHE A 184 2.70 8.48 -14.46
N VAL A 185 1.94 9.48 -14.89
CA VAL A 185 1.03 10.23 -14.01
C VAL A 185 -0.39 9.82 -14.33
N TYR A 186 -0.96 9.05 -13.42
CA TYR A 186 -2.38 8.75 -13.42
C TYR A 186 -3.12 9.74 -12.53
N ARG A 187 -4.38 10.01 -12.87
CA ARG A 187 -5.27 10.79 -12.03
C ARG A 187 -6.54 10.02 -11.75
N VAL A 188 -6.97 10.02 -10.50
CA VAL A 188 -8.19 9.32 -10.06
C VAL A 188 -9.37 9.82 -10.88
N LEU A 189 -10.16 8.89 -11.42
CA LEU A 189 -11.34 9.20 -12.23
C LEU A 189 -12.41 9.91 -11.39
N PRO A 190 -13.43 10.53 -12.02
CA PRO A 190 -14.58 11.07 -11.31
C PRO A 190 -15.26 10.00 -10.45
N MET A 191 -15.63 10.34 -9.22
CA MET A 191 -16.56 9.52 -8.43
C MET A 191 -17.91 9.44 -9.15
N GLU A 192 -18.67 8.38 -8.90
CA GLU A 192 -19.91 8.10 -9.62
C GLU A 192 -20.90 9.28 -9.53
N GLU A 193 -21.05 9.86 -8.34
CA GLU A 193 -21.90 11.01 -8.07
C GLU A 193 -21.44 12.31 -8.76
N GLU A 194 -20.18 12.40 -9.18
CA GLU A 194 -19.62 13.59 -9.82
C GLU A 194 -19.77 13.57 -11.35
N LYS A 195 -19.97 12.40 -11.97
CA LYS A 195 -19.99 12.22 -13.43
C LYS A 195 -21.01 13.14 -14.12
N ALA A 196 -22.22 13.25 -13.58
CA ALA A 196 -23.31 14.05 -14.19
C ALA A 196 -23.00 15.56 -14.25
N GLY A 197 -22.19 16.07 -13.32
CA GLY A 197 -21.82 17.49 -13.22
C GLY A 197 -20.38 17.80 -13.65
N TRP A 198 -19.66 16.81 -14.19
CA TRP A 198 -18.20 16.86 -14.29
C TRP A 198 -17.66 18.07 -15.03
N ALA A 199 -18.26 18.45 -16.16
CA ALA A 199 -17.77 19.58 -16.96
C ALA A 199 -17.69 20.89 -16.15
N THR A 200 -18.61 21.09 -15.21
CA THR A 200 -18.59 22.26 -14.32
C THR A 200 -17.58 22.08 -13.19
N ALA A 201 -17.54 20.89 -12.57
CA ALA A 201 -16.64 20.60 -11.45
C ALA A 201 -15.15 20.62 -11.86
N ALA A 202 -14.82 20.04 -13.01
CA ALA A 202 -13.46 19.97 -13.53
C ALA A 202 -12.94 21.34 -14.00
N GLY A 203 -13.80 22.17 -14.61
CA GLY A 203 -13.43 23.50 -15.09
C GLY A 203 -12.93 24.46 -13.99
N THR A 204 -13.17 24.13 -12.72
CA THR A 204 -12.70 24.91 -11.56
C THR A 204 -11.37 24.41 -10.97
N ARG A 205 -10.86 23.26 -11.43
CA ARG A 205 -9.69 22.56 -10.86
C ARG A 205 -8.64 22.30 -11.94
N PRO A 206 -7.51 23.02 -11.97
CA PRO A 206 -6.48 22.87 -13.02
C PRO A 206 -5.99 21.42 -13.19
N GLN A 207 -5.83 20.68 -12.08
CA GLN A 207 -5.40 19.28 -12.08
C GLN A 207 -6.40 18.33 -12.76
N CYS A 208 -7.66 18.74 -12.92
CA CYS A 208 -8.69 17.96 -13.59
C CYS A 208 -8.78 18.21 -15.09
N ALA A 209 -7.97 19.12 -15.66
CA ALA A 209 -8.11 19.52 -17.06
C ALA A 209 -7.94 18.35 -18.04
N ALA A 210 -7.13 17.35 -17.68
CA ALA A 210 -6.89 16.15 -18.48
C ALA A 210 -7.75 14.94 -18.07
N VAL A 211 -8.69 15.11 -17.14
CA VAL A 211 -9.56 14.03 -16.64
C VAL A 211 -10.99 14.26 -17.15
N THR A 212 -11.55 13.26 -17.81
CA THR A 212 -12.93 13.27 -18.28
C THR A 212 -13.62 11.94 -17.94
N PRO A 213 -14.93 11.94 -17.61
CA PRO A 213 -15.72 10.71 -17.58
C PRO A 213 -15.50 9.95 -18.88
N LEU A 214 -15.10 8.70 -18.76
CA LEU A 214 -14.78 7.88 -19.91
C LEU A 214 -16.08 7.46 -20.61
N GLY A 215 -16.05 7.43 -21.93
CA GLY A 215 -17.15 6.89 -22.72
C GLY A 215 -17.17 5.37 -22.69
N SER A 216 -18.16 4.78 -23.36
CA SER A 216 -18.24 3.33 -23.55
C SER A 216 -16.92 2.77 -24.15
N PRO A 217 -16.42 1.62 -23.66
CA PRO A 217 -17.00 0.69 -22.68
C PRO A 217 -16.73 1.02 -21.20
N TYR A 218 -16.22 2.21 -20.87
CA TYR A 218 -15.79 2.58 -19.51
C TYR A 218 -16.78 3.49 -18.78
N ASP A 219 -18.00 3.67 -19.32
CA ASP A 219 -18.99 4.60 -18.78
C ASP A 219 -19.40 4.29 -17.34
N THR A 220 -19.34 3.02 -16.95
CA THR A 220 -19.61 2.57 -15.57
C THR A 220 -18.41 2.69 -14.63
N VAL A 221 -17.19 2.88 -15.14
CA VAL A 221 -15.98 2.93 -14.32
C VAL A 221 -15.94 4.23 -13.50
N ALA A 222 -15.92 4.13 -12.18
CA ALA A 222 -15.84 5.27 -11.27
C ALA A 222 -14.44 5.38 -10.64
N GLY A 223 -14.10 6.57 -10.13
CA GLY A 223 -12.82 6.79 -9.43
C GLY A 223 -12.63 5.92 -8.20
N ARG A 224 -13.72 5.58 -7.51
CA ARG A 224 -13.73 4.68 -6.37
C ARG A 224 -15.02 3.87 -6.31
N GLU A 225 -14.89 2.62 -5.93
CA GLU A 225 -16.03 1.74 -5.68
C GLU A 225 -15.70 0.66 -4.64
N ILE A 226 -16.76 0.05 -4.09
CA ILE A 226 -16.68 -1.12 -3.23
C ILE A 226 -17.33 -2.29 -3.95
N THR A 227 -16.63 -3.42 -4.04
CA THR A 227 -17.12 -4.63 -4.70
C THR A 227 -16.82 -5.89 -3.89
N VAL A 228 -17.29 -7.03 -4.36
CA VAL A 228 -17.01 -8.34 -3.77
C VAL A 228 -15.64 -8.87 -4.21
N PRO A 229 -14.95 -9.70 -3.40
CA PRO A 229 -13.62 -10.21 -3.74
C PRO A 229 -13.54 -11.03 -5.03
N SER A 230 -14.67 -11.61 -5.47
CA SER A 230 -14.77 -12.40 -6.70
C SER A 230 -14.90 -11.58 -7.97
N ASP A 231 -15.04 -10.25 -7.86
CA ASP A 231 -15.17 -9.35 -9.00
C ASP A 231 -13.81 -9.07 -9.65
N TYR A 232 -13.28 -10.08 -10.34
CA TYR A 232 -11.99 -9.99 -11.03
C TYR A 232 -12.03 -9.05 -12.24
N ALA A 233 -13.22 -8.70 -12.74
CA ALA A 233 -13.36 -7.84 -13.90
C ALA A 233 -12.77 -6.43 -13.67
N GLN A 234 -12.53 -6.05 -12.42
CA GLN A 234 -11.91 -4.77 -12.04
C GLN A 234 -10.47 -4.61 -12.50
N VAL A 235 -9.72 -5.71 -12.59
CA VAL A 235 -8.29 -5.69 -12.94
C VAL A 235 -8.02 -6.07 -14.40
N LEU A 236 -9.08 -6.32 -15.17
CA LEU A 236 -9.01 -6.61 -16.59
C LEU A 236 -8.72 -5.34 -17.41
N PRO A 237 -8.26 -5.48 -18.68
CA PRO A 237 -7.90 -4.34 -19.54
C PRO A 237 -8.98 -3.26 -19.64
N VAL A 238 -10.25 -3.68 -19.62
CA VAL A 238 -11.41 -2.80 -19.50
C VAL A 238 -12.17 -3.21 -18.24
N PRO A 239 -12.15 -2.38 -17.17
CA PRO A 239 -12.85 -2.71 -15.94
C PRO A 239 -14.34 -3.01 -16.19
N HIS A 240 -14.88 -3.97 -15.43
CA HIS A 240 -16.24 -4.54 -15.58
C HIS A 240 -16.51 -5.37 -16.84
N VAL A 241 -15.60 -5.43 -17.80
CA VAL A 241 -15.74 -6.28 -18.98
C VAL A 241 -14.95 -7.57 -18.77
N ALA A 242 -15.64 -8.71 -18.75
CA ALA A 242 -15.02 -10.03 -18.56
C ALA A 242 -14.26 -10.53 -19.80
N SER A 243 -13.24 -9.78 -20.23
CA SER A 243 -12.35 -10.11 -21.35
C SER A 243 -10.91 -9.72 -21.01
N THR A 244 -9.95 -10.57 -21.37
CA THR A 244 -8.51 -10.26 -21.31
C THR A 244 -7.99 -9.63 -22.61
N GLU A 245 -8.85 -9.47 -23.62
CA GLU A 245 -8.49 -8.78 -24.86
C GLU A 245 -8.30 -7.29 -24.58
N VAL A 246 -7.19 -6.74 -25.04
CA VAL A 246 -6.91 -5.30 -24.97
C VAL A 246 -7.43 -4.63 -26.24
N PRO A 247 -8.46 -3.77 -26.18
CA PRO A 247 -8.93 -3.03 -27.35
C PRO A 247 -7.83 -2.16 -27.96
N ALA A 248 -7.87 -1.97 -29.29
CA ALA A 248 -6.88 -1.13 -29.99
C ALA A 248 -6.91 0.34 -29.52
N ASP A 249 -8.07 0.82 -29.07
CA ASP A 249 -8.34 2.15 -28.53
C ASP A 249 -8.47 2.13 -26.99
N ALA A 250 -7.94 1.10 -26.33
CA ALA A 250 -8.01 0.99 -24.88
C ALA A 250 -7.43 2.23 -24.19
N GLN A 251 -8.13 2.66 -23.14
CA GLN A 251 -7.62 3.67 -22.24
C GLN A 251 -6.38 3.14 -21.52
N ARG A 252 -5.65 4.03 -20.84
CA ARG A 252 -4.46 3.67 -20.05
C ARG A 252 -4.81 3.88 -18.60
N LEU A 253 -5.25 2.82 -17.94
CA LEU A 253 -5.77 2.89 -16.59
C LEU A 253 -4.75 2.39 -15.57
N ILE A 254 -4.94 2.84 -14.33
CA ILE A 254 -4.37 2.22 -13.14
C ILE A 254 -5.54 1.78 -12.25
N THR A 255 -5.41 0.61 -11.64
CA THR A 255 -6.37 0.10 -10.65
C THR A 255 -5.65 -0.25 -9.37
N LEU A 256 -6.05 0.37 -8.25
CA LEU A 256 -5.53 0.03 -6.92
C LEU A 256 -6.59 -0.76 -6.16
N THR A 257 -6.24 -1.94 -5.65
CA THR A 257 -7.17 -2.82 -4.93
C THR A 257 -6.71 -3.05 -3.50
N THR A 258 -7.66 -3.02 -2.56
CA THR A 258 -7.39 -3.35 -1.16
C THR A 258 -8.62 -3.90 -0.44
N CYS A 259 -8.46 -4.45 0.77
CA CYS A 259 -9.54 -5.02 1.57
C CYS A 259 -10.58 -3.98 2.05
N HIS A 260 -11.83 -4.37 2.22
CA HIS A 260 -12.88 -3.53 2.78
C HIS A 260 -13.87 -4.36 3.61
N PRO A 261 -14.49 -3.80 4.68
CA PRO A 261 -14.16 -2.55 5.38
C PRO A 261 -12.79 -2.57 6.07
N GLN A 262 -12.37 -1.49 6.75
CA GLN A 262 -10.97 -1.29 7.18
C GLN A 262 -10.32 -2.50 7.87
N PHE A 263 -11.04 -3.19 8.75
CA PHE A 263 -10.55 -4.34 9.51
C PHE A 263 -11.15 -5.68 9.04
N SER A 264 -11.52 -5.79 7.77
CA SER A 264 -12.15 -6.97 7.17
C SER A 264 -11.74 -7.15 5.71
N ASP A 265 -11.82 -8.37 5.22
CA ASP A 265 -11.59 -8.79 3.84
C ASP A 265 -12.89 -9.24 3.14
N ALA A 266 -14.06 -8.89 3.69
CA ALA A 266 -15.36 -9.28 3.13
C ALA A 266 -15.61 -8.68 1.74
N GLU A 267 -15.11 -7.48 1.50
CA GLU A 267 -15.26 -6.67 0.30
C GLU A 267 -13.89 -6.17 -0.17
N ARG A 268 -13.87 -5.47 -1.31
CA ARG A 268 -12.69 -4.80 -1.85
C ARG A 268 -13.01 -3.35 -2.14
N MET A 269 -12.11 -2.46 -1.75
CA MET A 269 -12.10 -1.09 -2.24
C MET A 269 -11.23 -1.02 -3.49
N ILE A 270 -11.78 -0.43 -4.54
CA ILE A 270 -11.13 -0.27 -5.83
C ILE A 270 -11.00 1.22 -6.11
N ILE A 271 -9.83 1.65 -6.58
CA ILE A 271 -9.58 2.99 -7.10
C ILE A 271 -9.17 2.87 -8.56
N HIS A 272 -9.84 3.61 -9.45
CA HIS A 272 -9.44 3.71 -10.85
C HIS A 272 -8.89 5.09 -11.16
N GLY A 273 -7.77 5.12 -11.86
CA GLY A 273 -7.19 6.33 -12.42
C GLY A 273 -6.93 6.19 -13.92
N VAL A 274 -6.85 7.31 -14.61
CA VAL A 274 -6.51 7.39 -16.03
C VAL A 274 -5.17 8.09 -16.21
N LEU A 275 -4.34 7.59 -17.13
CA LEU A 275 -3.07 8.22 -17.47
C LEU A 275 -3.30 9.59 -18.10
N THR A 276 -2.67 10.62 -17.57
CA THR A 276 -2.79 12.00 -18.04
C THR A 276 -1.48 12.58 -18.55
N ALA A 277 -0.35 12.08 -18.06
CA ALA A 277 0.98 12.46 -18.55
C ALA A 277 1.96 11.29 -18.44
N SER A 278 3.01 11.33 -19.26
CA SER A 278 4.19 10.49 -19.07
C SER A 278 5.44 11.30 -19.37
N TYR A 279 6.51 11.06 -18.63
CA TYR A 279 7.78 11.77 -18.79
C TYR A 279 8.94 10.79 -18.89
N SER A 280 9.87 11.05 -19.80
CA SER A 280 11.15 10.33 -19.79
C SER A 280 11.93 10.60 -18.51
N LYS A 281 12.56 9.55 -17.96
CA LYS A 281 13.49 9.71 -16.85
C LYS A 281 14.71 10.53 -17.29
N SER A 282 15.06 11.51 -16.47
CA SER A 282 16.20 12.39 -16.69
C SER A 282 16.82 12.76 -15.34
N ALA A 283 18.13 13.00 -15.31
CA ALA A 283 18.85 13.27 -14.08
C ALA A 283 18.32 14.54 -13.39
N GLY A 284 17.87 14.40 -12.14
CA GLY A 284 17.35 15.50 -11.33
C GLY A 284 15.95 15.99 -11.70
N PHE A 285 15.28 15.33 -12.65
CA PHE A 285 13.89 15.63 -12.99
C PHE A 285 12.93 14.87 -12.08
N LEU A 286 11.93 15.58 -11.57
CA LEU A 286 10.76 15.03 -10.89
C LEU A 286 9.50 15.57 -11.58
N PRO A 287 8.46 14.75 -11.81
CA PRO A 287 7.18 15.23 -12.32
C PRO A 287 6.61 16.36 -11.44
N PRO A 288 6.07 17.44 -12.02
CA PRO A 288 5.49 18.54 -11.25
C PRO A 288 4.36 18.09 -10.33
N GLU A 289 3.64 17.03 -10.70
CA GLU A 289 2.53 16.46 -9.94
C GLU A 289 2.97 15.93 -8.56
N LEU A 290 4.25 15.59 -8.37
CA LEU A 290 4.78 15.21 -7.06
C LEU A 290 4.77 16.35 -6.03
N SER A 291 4.57 17.59 -6.48
CA SER A 291 4.44 18.78 -5.63
C SER A 291 2.99 19.19 -5.34
N GLU A 292 2.01 18.45 -5.87
CA GLU A 292 0.58 18.65 -5.60
C GLU A 292 0.23 18.05 -4.23
N SER A 293 0.41 18.81 -3.14
CA SER A 293 0.00 18.42 -1.78
C SER A 293 -1.27 19.12 -1.33
#